data_AF-A0A2K3LIQ5-F1
#
_entry.id   AF-A0A2K3LIQ5-F1
#
_cell.length_a   1.000
_cell.length_b   1.000
_cell.length_c   1.000
_cell.angle_alpha   90.00
_cell.angle_beta   90.00
_cell.angle_gamma   90.00
#
_symmetry.space_group_name_H-M   'P 1'
#
loop_
_entity.id
_entity.type
_entity.pdbx_description
1 polymer ?
#
loop_
_entity_poly.entity_id
_entity_poly.type
_entity_poly.pdbx_seq_one_letter_code
_entity_poly.pdbx_strand_id
1 'polypeptide(L)'
;VKPWIKTSLAPGSRVVTEYFIQSGLQKYLNQLGFHTVGYGCTTCIGNSGELDKSVASAISENDIIAASVLSGNRNFEGRVHPLTRANYLASPPLVVAYALAGTVDIDFYEEPIGKGKNGTNVYLTDIWPSNEEVSEARQTYVLPEMFKSIYEAITKGNPMWDKLSVPSSILYSWDPNSTYIHEPPYFKNMTMEPPGLRKIKDCYCLLMFGDGVTTDHISPPGSIHKDSPAAKYLLEHGVDHKNFNSYGSRRGNDQVMVRGTFANIRLTNKLLNGEVGPKTVHIPSGEKLTVYDAAMRYKEANQDTIILAGADYGTGSSRDWAAKGPLLLVSSHLTK
;
A
#
# COMPACT_ATOMS: atom_id res chain seq x y z
N VAL A 1 17.75 -19.69 4.56
CA VAL A 1 17.49 -18.23 4.52
C VAL A 1 18.01 -17.62 5.80
N LYS A 2 18.75 -16.50 5.73
CA LYS A 2 19.25 -15.80 6.92
C LYS A 2 18.06 -15.37 7.81
N PRO A 3 18.12 -15.54 9.14
CA PRO A 3 16.95 -15.39 10.01
C PRO A 3 16.40 -13.96 10.12
N TRP A 4 17.18 -12.96 9.74
CA TRP A 4 16.76 -11.55 9.71
C TRP A 4 16.01 -11.14 8.43
N ILE A 5 15.92 -12.03 7.44
CA ILE A 5 15.15 -11.77 6.21
C ILE A 5 13.67 -12.05 6.48
N LYS A 6 12.83 -11.06 6.20
CA LYS A 6 11.38 -11.21 6.31
C LYS A 6 10.81 -11.90 5.06
N THR A 7 10.65 -13.21 5.14
CA THR A 7 10.01 -14.03 4.11
C THR A 7 8.51 -14.15 4.36
N SER A 8 7.72 -14.26 3.28
CA SER A 8 6.27 -14.45 3.37
C SER A 8 5.73 -15.14 2.12
N LEU A 9 4.77 -16.04 2.28
CA LEU A 9 3.95 -16.58 1.19
C LEU A 9 2.51 -16.11 1.36
N ALA A 10 1.97 -15.38 0.39
CA ALA A 10 0.60 -14.87 0.43
C ALA A 10 -0.17 -15.32 -0.83
N PRO A 11 -0.76 -16.52 -0.83
CA PRO A 11 -1.44 -17.04 -2.00
C PRO A 11 -2.72 -16.28 -2.34
N GLY A 12 -3.04 -16.19 -3.63
CA GLY A 12 -4.29 -15.58 -4.10
C GLY A 12 -5.54 -16.40 -3.79
N SER A 13 -5.39 -17.72 -3.56
CA SER A 13 -6.47 -18.61 -3.16
C SER A 13 -5.94 -19.80 -2.37
N ARG A 14 -6.84 -20.53 -1.70
CA ARG A 14 -6.48 -21.76 -0.97
C ARG A 14 -6.03 -22.91 -1.87
N VAL A 15 -6.35 -22.87 -3.18
CA VAL A 15 -5.93 -23.89 -4.16
C VAL A 15 -4.42 -23.99 -4.21
N VAL A 16 -3.73 -22.85 -4.09
CA VAL A 16 -2.26 -22.78 -4.06
C VAL A 16 -1.66 -23.56 -2.90
N THR A 17 -2.21 -23.34 -1.70
CA THR A 17 -1.78 -24.08 -0.52
C THR A 17 -2.03 -25.58 -0.69
N GLU A 18 -3.16 -25.96 -1.27
CA GLU A 18 -3.51 -27.36 -1.47
C GLU A 18 -2.50 -28.08 -2.39
N TYR A 19 -2.21 -27.55 -3.58
CA TYR A 19 -1.24 -28.21 -4.46
C TYR A 19 0.20 -28.15 -3.90
N PHE A 20 0.55 -27.15 -3.09
CA PHE A 20 1.84 -27.13 -2.39
C PHE A 20 1.94 -28.16 -1.27
N ILE A 21 0.85 -28.45 -0.57
CA ILE A 21 0.80 -29.51 0.43
C ILE A 21 0.89 -30.87 -0.26
N GLN A 22 0.09 -31.11 -1.30
CA GLN A 22 0.05 -32.40 -2.00
C GLN A 22 1.36 -32.73 -2.72
N SER A 23 2.04 -31.73 -3.30
CA SER A 23 3.38 -31.90 -3.87
C SER A 23 4.50 -32.03 -2.83
N GLY A 24 4.21 -31.81 -1.55
CA GLY A 24 5.21 -31.77 -0.47
C GLY A 24 6.07 -30.49 -0.44
N LEU A 25 5.89 -29.56 -1.39
CA LEU A 25 6.67 -28.33 -1.50
C LEU A 25 6.45 -27.39 -0.31
N GLN A 26 5.23 -27.35 0.27
CA GLN A 26 4.90 -26.49 1.40
C GLN A 26 5.83 -26.74 2.60
N LYS A 27 6.26 -27.99 2.82
CA LYS A 27 7.19 -28.35 3.89
C LYS A 27 8.52 -27.61 3.74
N TYR A 28 9.08 -27.58 2.54
CA TYR A 28 10.36 -26.95 2.26
C TYR A 28 10.24 -25.42 2.22
N LEU A 29 9.14 -24.89 1.68
CA LEU A 29 8.84 -23.45 1.77
C LEU A 29 8.79 -22.98 3.23
N ASN A 30 8.12 -23.73 4.12
CA ASN A 30 8.09 -23.44 5.54
C ASN A 30 9.48 -23.48 6.18
N GLN A 31 10.35 -24.44 5.83
CA GLN A 31 11.74 -24.49 6.32
C GLN A 31 12.56 -23.28 5.91
N LEU A 32 12.27 -22.71 4.73
CA LEU A 32 12.90 -21.48 4.24
C LEU A 32 12.25 -20.19 4.79
N GLY A 33 11.24 -20.31 5.66
CA GLY A 33 10.51 -19.18 6.25
C GLY A 33 9.34 -18.65 5.40
N PHE A 34 9.05 -19.26 4.25
CA PHE A 34 7.91 -18.90 3.39
C PHE A 34 6.61 -19.54 3.89
N HIS A 35 6.25 -19.21 5.12
CA HIS A 35 4.97 -19.61 5.69
C HIS A 35 3.81 -18.88 5.00
N THR A 36 2.67 -19.55 4.86
CA THR A 36 1.43 -18.92 4.42
C THR A 36 0.99 -17.90 5.47
N VAL A 37 1.13 -16.61 5.16
CA VAL A 37 0.80 -15.50 6.08
C VAL A 37 -0.64 -14.99 5.92
N GLY A 38 -1.30 -15.35 4.83
CA GLY A 38 -2.68 -14.97 4.58
C GLY A 38 -3.08 -15.13 3.11
N TYR A 39 -4.39 -15.05 2.85
CA TYR A 39 -4.97 -15.12 1.51
C TYR A 39 -5.48 -13.72 1.13
N GLY A 40 -4.65 -12.96 0.40
CA GLY A 40 -4.95 -11.57 0.05
C GLY A 40 -3.71 -10.80 -0.41
N CYS A 41 -3.86 -9.50 -0.68
CA CYS A 41 -2.80 -8.72 -1.33
C CYS A 41 -1.50 -8.58 -0.51
N THR A 42 -1.59 -8.50 0.84
CA THR A 42 -0.44 -8.41 1.76
C THR A 42 0.67 -7.45 1.26
N THR A 43 1.90 -7.93 1.07
CA THR A 43 3.07 -7.16 0.61
C THR A 43 2.85 -6.47 -0.74
N CYS A 44 2.06 -7.06 -1.65
CA CYS A 44 1.80 -6.48 -2.98
C CYS A 44 1.10 -5.10 -2.89
N ILE A 45 0.27 -4.88 -1.86
CA ILE A 45 -0.39 -3.59 -1.61
C ILE A 45 0.36 -2.74 -0.57
N GLY A 46 1.56 -3.13 -0.16
CA GLY A 46 2.32 -2.43 0.89
C GLY A 46 1.92 -2.82 2.32
N ASN A 47 1.02 -3.79 2.50
CA ASN A 47 0.72 -4.38 3.81
C ASN A 47 1.78 -5.44 4.14
N SER A 48 3.05 -5.04 4.09
CA SER A 48 4.21 -5.87 4.37
C SER A 48 4.46 -6.03 5.87
N GLY A 49 3.94 -5.12 6.70
CA GLY A 49 4.11 -5.10 8.16
C GLY A 49 5.55 -4.78 8.58
N GLU A 50 5.78 -4.63 9.89
CA GLU A 50 7.07 -4.18 10.43
C GLU A 50 8.23 -5.17 10.21
N LEU A 51 9.42 -4.64 9.94
CA LEU A 51 10.67 -5.40 10.04
C LEU A 51 11.03 -5.61 11.52
N ASP A 52 11.91 -6.59 11.78
CA ASP A 52 12.50 -6.74 13.11
C ASP A 52 13.18 -5.43 13.54
N LYS A 53 13.07 -5.06 14.83
CA LYS A 53 13.60 -3.80 15.34
C LYS A 53 15.10 -3.65 15.09
N SER A 54 15.87 -4.74 15.20
CA SER A 54 17.31 -4.72 14.95
C SER A 54 17.62 -4.42 13.49
N VAL A 55 16.88 -5.00 12.55
CA VAL A 55 17.01 -4.75 11.10
C VAL A 55 16.59 -3.33 10.77
N ALA A 56 15.45 -2.87 11.30
CA ALA A 56 14.95 -1.53 11.06
C ALA A 56 15.93 -0.44 11.55
N SER A 57 16.51 -0.65 12.74
CA SER A 57 17.51 0.26 13.32
C SER A 57 18.79 0.24 12.49
N ALA A 58 19.29 -0.94 12.12
CA ALA A 58 20.48 -1.08 11.27
C ALA A 58 20.33 -0.34 9.93
N ILE A 59 19.17 -0.44 9.27
CA ILE A 59 18.90 0.27 8.02
C ILE A 59 18.92 1.78 8.24
N SER A 60 18.21 2.25 9.27
CA SER A 60 17.98 3.69 9.49
C SER A 60 19.21 4.42 10.02
N GLU A 61 19.96 3.79 10.92
CA GLU A 61 21.13 4.39 11.58
C GLU A 61 22.37 4.43 10.68
N ASN A 62 22.43 3.56 9.66
CA ASN A 62 23.61 3.40 8.80
C ASN A 62 23.37 3.79 7.32
N ASP A 63 22.23 4.42 7.02
CA ASP A 63 21.81 4.80 5.66
C ASP A 63 21.96 3.67 4.61
N ILE A 64 21.53 2.46 4.97
CA ILE A 64 21.65 1.29 4.10
C ILE A 64 20.56 1.31 3.03
N ILE A 65 20.94 1.11 1.77
CA ILE A 65 19.98 0.86 0.68
C ILE A 65 19.50 -0.59 0.78
N ALA A 66 18.49 -0.82 1.63
CA ALA A 66 17.86 -2.13 1.76
C ALA A 66 16.96 -2.45 0.55
N ALA A 67 17.01 -3.71 0.11
CA ALA A 67 16.23 -4.21 -1.01
C ALA A 67 15.03 -5.05 -0.55
N SER A 68 13.92 -4.95 -1.28
CA SER A 68 12.86 -5.96 -1.30
C SER A 68 12.81 -6.65 -2.66
N VAL A 69 12.47 -7.95 -2.65
CA VAL A 69 12.21 -8.71 -3.87
C VAL A 69 10.85 -9.36 -3.72
N LEU A 70 9.96 -9.14 -4.67
CA LEU A 70 8.58 -9.61 -4.59
C LEU A 70 8.05 -10.08 -5.94
N SER A 71 7.20 -11.11 -5.92
CA SER A 71 6.44 -11.57 -7.09
C SER A 71 5.13 -10.81 -7.25
N GLY A 72 5.23 -9.48 -7.19
CA GLY A 72 4.12 -8.54 -7.41
C GLY A 72 4.15 -7.94 -8.82
N ASN A 73 3.45 -6.83 -9.01
CA ASN A 73 3.39 -6.11 -10.29
C ASN A 73 3.74 -4.62 -10.20
N ARG A 74 4.07 -4.11 -9.00
CA ARG A 74 4.42 -2.71 -8.76
C ARG A 74 5.51 -2.62 -7.70
N ASN A 75 6.49 -1.76 -7.94
CA ASN A 75 7.67 -1.58 -7.09
C ASN A 75 8.05 -0.10 -6.89
N PHE A 76 7.06 0.81 -6.95
CA PHE A 76 7.28 2.23 -6.68
C PHE A 76 7.93 2.47 -5.32
N GLU A 77 8.73 3.53 -5.21
CA GLU A 77 9.38 3.90 -3.95
C GLU A 77 8.37 4.10 -2.82
N GLY A 78 8.65 3.51 -1.64
CA GLY A 78 7.76 3.58 -0.48
C GLY A 78 6.48 2.74 -0.57
N ARG A 79 6.24 2.04 -1.69
CA ARG A 79 5.05 1.19 -1.89
C ARG A 79 5.10 -0.10 -1.07
N VAL A 80 6.24 -0.79 -1.10
CA VAL A 80 6.39 -2.15 -0.56
C VAL A 80 6.61 -2.11 0.94
N HIS A 81 7.64 -1.38 1.39
CA HIS A 81 7.92 -1.13 2.80
C HIS A 81 8.61 0.24 2.95
N PRO A 82 8.37 1.02 4.01
CA PRO A 82 8.99 2.35 4.19
C PRO A 82 10.52 2.34 4.23
N LEU A 83 11.10 1.25 4.74
CA LEU A 83 12.55 1.07 4.89
C LEU A 83 13.24 0.42 3.67
N THR A 84 12.53 0.12 2.58
CA THR A 84 13.14 -0.49 1.38
C THR A 84 13.20 0.51 0.23
N ARG A 85 14.41 1.00 -0.06
CA ARG A 85 14.68 1.98 -1.13
C ARG A 85 14.78 1.30 -2.50
N ALA A 86 15.27 0.06 -2.55
CA ALA A 86 15.30 -0.74 -3.77
C ALA A 86 14.22 -1.82 -3.73
N ASN A 87 13.40 -1.94 -4.77
CA ASN A 87 12.30 -2.90 -4.82
C ASN A 87 12.29 -3.57 -6.19
N TYR A 88 12.44 -4.89 -6.24
CA TYR A 88 12.59 -5.66 -7.48
C TYR A 88 11.41 -6.60 -7.68
N LEU A 89 10.78 -6.52 -8.86
CA LEU A 89 9.79 -7.48 -9.29
C LEU A 89 10.51 -8.69 -9.89
N ALA A 90 10.21 -9.88 -9.38
CA ALA A 90 10.84 -11.11 -9.82
C ALA A 90 9.84 -12.28 -9.83
N SER A 91 10.16 -13.35 -10.54
CA SER A 91 9.36 -14.58 -10.47
C SER A 91 9.42 -15.18 -9.05
N PRO A 92 8.40 -15.95 -8.61
CA PRO A 92 8.44 -16.62 -7.31
C PRO A 92 9.73 -17.42 -7.01
N PRO A 93 10.31 -18.22 -7.93
CA PRO A 93 11.58 -18.90 -7.66
C PRO A 93 12.76 -17.95 -7.50
N LEU A 94 12.81 -16.82 -8.22
CA LEU A 94 13.83 -15.79 -7.99
C LEU A 94 13.69 -15.12 -6.62
N VAL A 95 12.47 -14.90 -6.12
CA VAL A 95 12.26 -14.40 -4.75
C VAL A 95 12.90 -15.35 -3.72
N VAL A 96 12.71 -16.67 -3.91
CA VAL A 96 13.35 -17.69 -3.06
C VAL A 96 14.86 -17.65 -3.21
N ALA A 97 15.39 -17.51 -4.43
CA ALA A 97 16.82 -17.43 -4.69
C ALA A 97 17.47 -16.22 -3.98
N TYR A 98 16.91 -15.02 -4.13
CA TYR A 98 17.41 -13.83 -3.43
C TYR A 98 17.27 -13.94 -1.91
N ALA A 99 16.26 -14.63 -1.39
CA ALA A 99 16.17 -14.91 0.05
C ALA A 99 17.26 -15.88 0.54
N LEU A 100 17.67 -16.85 -0.29
CA LEU A 100 18.79 -17.75 0.01
C LEU A 100 20.12 -17.01 0.03
N ALA A 101 20.42 -16.21 -1.01
CA ALA A 101 21.61 -15.37 -1.09
C ALA A 101 21.66 -14.31 0.04
N GLY A 102 20.50 -13.69 0.29
CA GLY A 102 20.34 -12.60 1.26
C GLY A 102 20.95 -11.27 0.82
N THR A 103 21.18 -11.10 -0.48
CA THR A 103 21.59 -9.85 -1.13
C THR A 103 21.04 -9.85 -2.56
N VAL A 104 20.77 -8.66 -3.10
CA VAL A 104 20.47 -8.48 -4.54
C VAL A 104 21.71 -8.15 -5.36
N ASP A 105 22.81 -7.85 -4.68
CA ASP A 105 24.14 -7.64 -5.25
C ASP A 105 24.86 -8.99 -5.24
N ILE A 106 24.55 -9.82 -6.24
CA ILE A 106 25.11 -11.16 -6.43
C ILE A 106 25.13 -11.50 -7.92
N ASP A 107 26.23 -12.06 -8.40
CA ASP A 107 26.29 -12.73 -9.70
C ASP A 107 25.96 -14.21 -9.55
N PHE A 108 24.75 -14.63 -9.93
CA PHE A 108 24.33 -16.03 -9.80
C PHE A 108 25.10 -17.02 -10.69
N TYR A 109 25.88 -16.55 -11.67
CA TYR A 109 26.72 -17.41 -12.51
C TYR A 109 28.06 -17.72 -11.84
N GLU A 110 28.66 -16.71 -11.21
CA GLU A 110 30.02 -16.80 -10.66
C GLU A 110 30.03 -17.05 -9.15
N GLU A 111 28.98 -16.64 -8.43
CA GLU A 111 28.89 -16.72 -6.98
C GLU A 111 27.91 -17.80 -6.50
N PRO A 112 28.29 -18.60 -5.48
CA PRO A 112 27.40 -19.60 -4.92
C PRO A 112 26.25 -18.95 -4.12
N ILE A 113 25.05 -19.49 -4.27
CA ILE A 113 23.85 -19.06 -3.52
C ILE A 113 23.87 -19.50 -2.06
N GLY A 114 24.72 -20.48 -1.73
CA GLY A 114 24.93 -20.96 -0.38
C GLY A 114 25.90 -22.14 -0.32
N LYS A 115 25.98 -22.75 0.86
CA LYS A 115 26.76 -23.98 1.08
C LYS A 115 25.84 -25.15 1.41
N GLY A 116 26.08 -26.28 0.77
CA GLY A 116 25.42 -27.55 1.08
C GLY A 116 25.84 -28.11 2.43
N LYS A 117 25.17 -29.19 2.87
CA LYS A 117 25.45 -29.84 4.17
C LYS A 117 26.91 -30.25 4.36
N ASN A 118 27.61 -30.53 3.27
CA ASN A 118 28.99 -30.99 3.26
C ASN A 118 29.99 -29.83 3.09
N GLY A 119 29.53 -28.59 3.16
CA GLY A 119 30.35 -27.39 2.94
C GLY A 119 30.63 -27.06 1.47
N THR A 120 30.12 -27.88 0.53
CA THR A 120 30.24 -27.65 -0.91
C THR A 120 29.48 -26.41 -1.33
N ASN A 121 30.08 -25.59 -2.19
CA ASN A 121 29.39 -24.48 -2.83
C ASN A 121 28.22 -25.01 -3.66
N VAL A 122 27.07 -24.35 -3.55
CA VAL A 122 25.86 -24.62 -4.34
C VAL A 122 25.58 -23.36 -5.14
N TYR A 123 25.44 -23.52 -6.45
CA TYR A 123 25.11 -22.45 -7.39
C TYR A 123 23.62 -22.45 -7.71
N LEU A 124 23.11 -21.35 -8.27
CA LEU A 124 21.69 -21.27 -8.63
C LEU A 124 21.32 -22.36 -9.65
N THR A 125 22.21 -22.64 -10.61
CA THR A 125 22.05 -23.68 -11.63
C THR A 125 21.88 -25.08 -11.06
N ASP A 126 22.42 -25.35 -9.87
CA ASP A 126 22.34 -26.67 -9.23
C ASP A 126 20.93 -26.96 -8.67
N ILE A 127 20.13 -25.92 -8.43
CA ILE A 127 18.84 -26.02 -7.75
C ILE A 127 17.67 -25.44 -8.55
N TRP A 128 17.95 -24.88 -9.73
CA TRP A 128 16.92 -24.29 -10.57
C TRP A 128 16.15 -25.40 -11.30
N PRO A 129 14.82 -25.50 -11.12
CA PRO A 129 14.05 -26.55 -11.76
C PRO A 129 13.96 -26.32 -13.27
N SER A 130 14.04 -27.41 -14.03
CA SER A 130 13.78 -27.41 -15.47
C SER A 130 12.30 -27.14 -15.77
N ASN A 131 11.99 -26.74 -17.00
CA ASN A 131 10.62 -26.53 -17.43
C ASN A 131 9.82 -27.84 -17.42
N GLU A 132 10.49 -28.96 -17.72
CA GLU A 132 9.95 -30.30 -17.74
C GLU A 132 9.50 -30.72 -16.34
N GLU A 133 10.38 -30.58 -15.33
CA GLU A 133 10.06 -30.89 -13.92
C GLU A 133 8.89 -30.04 -13.40
N VAL A 134 8.85 -28.75 -13.75
CA VAL A 134 7.74 -27.86 -13.36
C VAL A 134 6.43 -28.28 -14.05
N SER A 135 6.48 -28.65 -15.33
CA SER A 135 5.30 -29.08 -16.07
C SER A 135 4.75 -30.40 -15.53
N GLU A 136 5.61 -31.35 -15.22
CA GLU A 136 5.22 -32.64 -14.62
C GLU A 136 4.60 -32.45 -13.24
N ALA A 137 5.20 -31.63 -12.39
CA ALA A 137 4.64 -31.31 -11.08
C ALA A 137 3.26 -30.63 -11.21
N ARG A 138 3.12 -29.69 -12.16
CA ARG A 138 1.83 -29.02 -12.41
C ARG A 138 0.76 -30.02 -12.86
N GLN A 139 1.06 -30.90 -13.80
CA GLN A 139 0.10 -31.90 -14.31
C GLN A 139 -0.34 -32.89 -13.23
N THR A 140 0.61 -33.30 -12.38
CA THR A 140 0.36 -34.23 -11.27
C THR A 140 -0.49 -33.61 -10.15
N TYR A 141 -0.18 -32.37 -9.75
CA TYR A 141 -0.70 -31.80 -8.50
C TYR A 141 -1.73 -30.69 -8.66
N VAL A 142 -1.94 -30.13 -9.85
CA VAL A 142 -2.95 -29.07 -10.06
C VAL A 142 -4.20 -29.67 -10.70
N LEU A 143 -5.08 -30.22 -9.85
CA LEU A 143 -6.23 -31.02 -10.27
C LEU A 143 -7.57 -30.24 -10.21
N PRO A 144 -8.49 -30.43 -11.17
CA PRO A 144 -9.79 -29.76 -11.19
C PRO A 144 -10.62 -29.91 -9.91
N GLU A 145 -10.51 -31.04 -9.23
CA GLU A 145 -11.23 -31.38 -8.00
C GLU A 145 -10.87 -30.42 -6.85
N MET A 146 -9.64 -29.93 -6.81
CA MET A 146 -9.19 -28.94 -5.82
C MET A 146 -9.95 -27.62 -5.99
N PHE A 147 -10.16 -27.19 -7.23
CA PHE A 147 -10.91 -25.98 -7.53
C PHE A 147 -12.36 -26.15 -7.09
N LYS A 148 -13.02 -27.24 -7.50
CA LYS A 148 -14.43 -27.50 -7.15
C LYS A 148 -14.65 -27.47 -5.63
N SER A 149 -13.87 -28.27 -4.89
CA SER A 149 -14.01 -28.37 -3.43
C SER A 149 -13.77 -27.05 -2.69
N ILE A 150 -12.74 -26.29 -3.08
CA ILE A 150 -12.40 -25.03 -2.42
C ILE A 150 -13.42 -23.94 -2.72
N TYR A 151 -13.90 -23.84 -3.96
CA TYR A 151 -14.89 -22.82 -4.33
C TYR A 151 -16.31 -23.14 -3.82
N GLU A 152 -16.68 -24.42 -3.70
CA GLU A 152 -17.92 -24.82 -3.00
C GLU A 152 -17.91 -24.45 -1.52
N ALA A 153 -16.74 -24.47 -0.87
CA ALA A 153 -16.61 -24.11 0.53
C ALA A 153 -16.62 -22.59 0.77
N ILE A 154 -16.24 -21.77 -0.21
CA ILE A 154 -16.21 -20.30 -0.07
C ILE A 154 -17.59 -19.72 0.25
N THR A 155 -18.66 -20.31 -0.27
CA THR A 155 -20.04 -19.84 -0.03
C THR A 155 -20.55 -20.16 1.38
N LYS A 156 -19.89 -21.08 2.09
CA LYS A 156 -20.28 -21.48 3.46
C LYS A 156 -19.79 -20.52 4.54
N GLY A 157 -19.00 -19.50 4.18
CA GLY A 157 -18.48 -18.52 5.11
C GLY A 157 -17.46 -19.09 6.11
N ASN A 158 -17.13 -18.30 7.11
CA ASN A 158 -16.32 -18.69 8.27
C ASN A 158 -17.16 -18.37 9.51
N PRO A 159 -17.13 -19.19 10.58
CA PRO A 159 -17.85 -18.90 11.83
C PRO A 159 -17.68 -17.49 12.40
N MET A 160 -16.54 -16.82 12.16
CA MET A 160 -16.34 -15.42 12.56
C MET A 160 -17.13 -14.44 11.68
N TRP A 161 -17.25 -14.70 10.39
CA TRP A 161 -18.07 -13.93 9.45
C TRP A 161 -19.56 -14.11 9.77
N ASP A 162 -19.99 -15.36 10.01
CA ASP A 162 -21.40 -15.69 10.27
C ASP A 162 -21.92 -15.11 11.61
N LYS A 163 -21.00 -14.77 12.53
CA LYS A 163 -21.30 -14.14 13.82
C LYS A 163 -21.46 -12.62 13.75
N LEU A 164 -21.17 -11.99 12.61
CA LEU A 164 -21.35 -10.55 12.47
C LEU A 164 -22.86 -10.21 12.51
N SER A 165 -23.25 -9.36 13.45
CA SER A 165 -24.61 -8.83 13.52
C SER A 165 -24.76 -7.70 12.51
N VAL A 166 -25.82 -7.76 11.70
CA VAL A 166 -26.13 -6.74 10.69
C VAL A 166 -27.53 -6.18 10.98
N PRO A 167 -27.70 -4.85 11.05
CA PRO A 167 -29.03 -4.26 11.19
C PRO A 167 -29.94 -4.61 10.00
N SER A 168 -31.24 -4.75 10.23
CA SER A 168 -32.22 -5.00 9.16
C SER A 168 -32.61 -3.75 8.35
N SER A 169 -32.14 -2.57 8.78
CA SER A 169 -32.43 -1.30 8.11
C SER A 169 -31.80 -1.23 6.72
N ILE A 170 -32.57 -0.71 5.75
CA ILE A 170 -32.10 -0.42 4.39
C ILE A 170 -31.27 0.87 4.37
N LEU A 171 -31.58 1.81 5.28
CA LEU A 171 -30.81 3.04 5.46
C LEU A 171 -29.69 2.80 6.48
N TYR A 172 -28.46 3.14 6.10
CA TYR A 172 -27.30 3.00 6.97
C TYR A 172 -27.40 3.96 8.16
N SER A 173 -27.35 3.43 9.38
CA SER A 173 -27.33 4.22 10.61
C SER A 173 -25.90 4.70 10.88
N TRP A 174 -25.59 5.93 10.50
CA TRP A 174 -24.28 6.53 10.74
C TRP A 174 -23.98 6.61 12.25
N ASP A 175 -22.88 6.02 12.67
CA ASP A 175 -22.36 6.17 14.03
C ASP A 175 -21.37 7.35 14.07
N PRO A 176 -21.69 8.46 14.79
CA PRO A 176 -20.82 9.63 14.86
C PRO A 176 -19.47 9.34 15.54
N ASN A 177 -19.34 8.25 16.30
CA ASN A 177 -18.09 7.85 16.96
C ASN A 177 -17.23 6.94 16.07
N SER A 178 -17.74 6.52 14.90
CA SER A 178 -17.01 5.61 14.03
C SER A 178 -15.83 6.30 13.36
N THR A 179 -14.63 5.74 13.61
CA THR A 179 -13.40 6.18 12.93
C THR A 179 -13.17 5.43 11.61
N TYR A 180 -14.10 4.57 11.19
CA TYR A 180 -13.99 3.79 9.95
C TYR A 180 -15.02 4.17 8.89
N ILE A 181 -16.26 4.44 9.30
CA ILE A 181 -17.38 4.78 8.42
C ILE A 181 -17.95 6.12 8.89
N HIS A 182 -17.81 7.16 8.08
CA HIS A 182 -18.30 8.50 8.37
C HIS A 182 -19.20 8.98 7.22
N GLU A 183 -20.24 9.75 7.53
CA GLU A 183 -21.15 10.30 6.53
C GLU A 183 -20.41 11.38 5.71
N PRO A 184 -20.15 11.14 4.41
CA PRO A 184 -19.32 12.05 3.65
C PRO A 184 -20.10 13.30 3.22
N PRO A 185 -19.44 14.46 3.09
CA PRO A 185 -20.11 15.73 2.82
C PRO A 185 -20.51 15.94 1.35
N TYR A 186 -20.32 14.95 0.45
CA TYR A 186 -20.46 15.13 -1.00
C TYR A 186 -21.81 15.66 -1.45
N PHE A 187 -22.87 15.24 -0.76
CA PHE A 187 -24.25 15.58 -1.11
C PHE A 187 -24.85 16.64 -0.18
N LYS A 188 -24.04 17.19 0.72
CA LYS A 188 -24.48 18.25 1.64
C LYS A 188 -24.88 19.48 0.81
N ASN A 189 -26.11 19.94 1.00
CA ASN A 189 -26.71 21.05 0.26
C ASN A 189 -26.94 20.80 -1.24
N MET A 190 -26.97 19.54 -1.69
CA MET A 190 -27.33 19.21 -3.08
C MET A 190 -28.79 19.63 -3.36
N THR A 191 -28.99 20.36 -4.46
CA THR A 191 -30.29 20.82 -4.94
C THR A 191 -30.73 20.07 -6.18
N MET A 192 -32.04 20.04 -6.44
CA MET A 192 -32.59 19.45 -7.67
C MET A 192 -32.16 20.21 -8.94
N GLU A 193 -31.98 21.52 -8.83
CA GLU A 193 -31.42 22.34 -9.89
C GLU A 193 -29.89 22.35 -9.77
N PRO A 194 -29.13 21.98 -10.82
CA PRO A 194 -27.68 21.97 -10.76
C PRO A 194 -27.15 23.40 -10.59
N PRO A 195 -26.16 23.63 -9.71
CA PRO A 195 -25.48 24.91 -9.67
C PRO A 195 -24.82 25.14 -11.04
N GLY A 196 -24.99 26.33 -11.60
CA GLY A 196 -24.33 26.70 -12.86
C GLY A 196 -22.80 26.63 -12.77
N LEU A 197 -22.12 26.86 -13.89
CA LEU A 197 -20.66 26.83 -13.94
C LEU A 197 -20.04 27.88 -13.00
N ARG A 198 -19.24 27.41 -12.03
CA ARG A 198 -18.45 28.29 -11.17
C ARG A 198 -17.18 28.74 -11.89
N LYS A 199 -16.92 30.04 -11.91
CA LYS A 199 -15.64 30.59 -12.38
C LYS A 199 -14.61 30.51 -11.27
N ILE A 200 -13.44 29.95 -11.57
CA ILE A 200 -12.25 30.02 -10.70
C ILE A 200 -11.51 31.29 -11.08
N LYS A 201 -11.25 32.17 -10.11
CA LYS A 201 -10.53 33.44 -10.29
C LYS A 201 -9.50 33.61 -9.18
N ASP A 202 -8.38 34.25 -9.50
CA ASP A 202 -7.33 34.63 -8.54
C ASP A 202 -6.91 33.47 -7.61
N CYS A 203 -6.86 32.25 -8.17
CA CYS A 203 -6.57 31.04 -7.42
C CYS A 203 -5.07 30.88 -7.14
N TYR A 204 -4.75 30.24 -6.02
CA TYR A 204 -3.39 29.88 -5.64
C TYR A 204 -3.00 28.49 -6.16
N CYS A 205 -1.71 28.30 -6.45
CA CYS A 205 -1.17 26.97 -6.70
C CYS A 205 -0.92 26.27 -5.35
N LEU A 206 -1.74 25.27 -5.00
CA LEU A 206 -1.54 24.49 -3.78
C LEU A 206 -0.34 23.55 -3.91
N LEU A 207 -0.18 22.95 -5.09
CA LEU A 207 0.88 21.99 -5.40
C LEU A 207 1.34 22.17 -6.85
N MET A 208 2.64 22.08 -7.07
CA MET A 208 3.24 22.04 -8.40
C MET A 208 4.11 20.80 -8.54
N PHE A 209 3.74 19.90 -9.45
CA PHE A 209 4.43 18.64 -9.68
C PHE A 209 5.21 18.61 -10.99
N GLY A 210 6.13 17.64 -11.08
CA GLY A 210 6.68 17.16 -12.35
C GLY A 210 5.78 16.10 -13.00
N ASP A 211 6.40 15.25 -13.79
CA ASP A 211 5.74 14.13 -14.46
C ASP A 211 5.62 12.91 -13.53
N GLY A 212 4.78 11.93 -13.90
CA GLY A 212 4.76 10.61 -13.28
C GLY A 212 4.17 10.55 -11.86
N VAL A 213 3.37 11.55 -11.46
CA VAL A 213 2.69 11.53 -10.15
C VAL A 213 1.63 10.44 -10.14
N THR A 214 1.92 9.33 -9.48
CA THR A 214 0.97 8.21 -9.34
C THR A 214 -0.18 8.49 -8.34
N THR A 215 -1.26 7.71 -8.41
CA THR A 215 -2.34 7.76 -7.40
C THR A 215 -1.92 7.37 -6.00
N ASP A 216 -0.77 6.71 -5.81
CA ASP A 216 -0.23 6.45 -4.46
C ASP A 216 0.47 7.68 -3.86
N HIS A 217 0.92 8.64 -4.68
CA HIS A 217 1.33 9.96 -4.21
C HIS A 217 0.12 10.79 -3.78
N ILE A 218 -0.96 10.72 -4.57
CA ILE A 218 -2.18 11.52 -4.34
C ILE A 218 -2.99 10.97 -3.16
N SER A 219 -3.17 9.64 -3.06
CA SER A 219 -3.96 8.96 -2.03
C SER A 219 -3.24 7.67 -1.58
N PRO A 220 -2.23 7.76 -0.69
CA PRO A 220 -1.47 6.60 -0.22
C PRO A 220 -2.37 5.47 0.35
N PRO A 221 -2.05 4.19 0.14
CA PRO A 221 -2.77 3.05 0.73
C PRO A 221 -2.25 2.62 2.08
N GLY A 222 -0.96 2.83 2.33
CA GLY A 222 -0.21 2.17 3.39
C GLY A 222 -0.43 2.79 4.77
N SER A 223 0.58 2.61 5.61
CA SER A 223 0.60 3.06 7.00
C SER A 223 0.41 4.57 7.12
N ILE A 224 -0.26 4.98 8.19
CA ILE A 224 -0.45 6.38 8.54
C ILE A 224 0.75 6.84 9.37
N HIS A 225 1.51 7.81 8.87
CA HIS A 225 2.70 8.31 9.56
C HIS A 225 2.31 9.01 10.88
N LYS A 226 3.08 8.78 11.95
CA LYS A 226 2.77 9.27 13.31
C LYS A 226 2.60 10.80 13.41
N ASP A 227 3.37 11.54 12.61
CA ASP A 227 3.36 13.00 12.62
C ASP A 227 2.42 13.60 11.55
N SER A 228 1.55 12.77 10.94
CA SER A 228 0.62 13.22 9.89
C SER A 228 -0.65 13.85 10.47
N PRO A 229 -1.34 14.72 9.70
CA PRO A 229 -2.65 15.24 10.11
C PRO A 229 -3.67 14.14 10.41
N ALA A 230 -3.63 13.03 9.66
CA ALA A 230 -4.51 11.88 9.87
C ALA A 230 -4.24 11.17 11.20
N ALA A 231 -2.97 11.04 11.60
CA ALA A 231 -2.60 10.49 12.90
C ALA A 231 -3.10 11.37 14.05
N LYS A 232 -2.91 12.70 13.95
CA LYS A 232 -3.42 13.66 14.94
C LYS A 232 -4.95 13.52 15.11
N TYR A 233 -5.69 13.48 14.00
CA TYR A 233 -7.14 13.24 14.03
C TYR A 233 -7.51 11.94 14.74
N LEU A 234 -6.84 10.83 14.41
CA LEU A 234 -7.14 9.53 15.01
C LEU A 234 -6.85 9.51 16.52
N LEU A 235 -5.77 10.15 16.98
CA LEU A 235 -5.45 10.29 18.40
C LEU A 235 -6.49 11.12 19.15
N GLU A 236 -6.91 12.25 18.57
CA GLU A 236 -7.95 13.11 19.13
C GLU A 236 -9.30 12.36 19.27
N HIS A 237 -9.52 11.32 18.46
CA HIS A 237 -10.69 10.44 18.53
C HIS A 237 -10.42 9.12 19.29
N GLY A 238 -9.38 9.08 20.12
CA GLY A 238 -9.12 7.95 21.03
C GLY A 238 -8.58 6.69 20.37
N VAL A 239 -8.05 6.77 19.14
CA VAL A 239 -7.44 5.62 18.46
C VAL A 239 -5.95 5.57 18.76
N ASP A 240 -5.51 4.52 19.44
CA ASP A 240 -4.08 4.27 19.67
C ASP A 240 -3.31 4.07 18.35
N HIS A 241 -2.01 4.43 18.34
CA HIS A 241 -1.11 4.23 17.19
C HIS A 241 -1.16 2.82 16.59
N LYS A 242 -1.15 1.78 17.43
CA LYS A 242 -1.23 0.37 16.99
C LYS A 242 -2.52 0.05 16.23
N ASN A 243 -3.56 0.87 16.40
CA ASN A 243 -4.88 0.72 15.83
C ASN A 243 -5.15 1.72 14.69
N PHE A 244 -4.18 2.54 14.28
CA PHE A 244 -4.33 3.41 13.11
C PHE A 244 -4.71 2.64 11.86
N ASN A 245 -4.18 1.42 11.72
CA ASN A 245 -4.32 0.59 10.54
C ASN A 245 -3.70 1.33 9.32
N SER A 246 -4.29 1.20 8.14
CA SER A 246 -3.78 1.81 6.90
C SER A 246 -4.76 2.83 6.34
N TYR A 247 -4.30 3.78 5.52
CA TYR A 247 -5.19 4.65 4.76
C TYR A 247 -6.18 3.84 3.91
N GLY A 248 -5.76 2.69 3.36
CA GLY A 248 -6.65 1.78 2.64
C GLY A 248 -7.85 1.30 3.46
N SER A 249 -7.63 1.00 4.75
CA SER A 249 -8.69 0.57 5.68
C SER A 249 -9.63 1.70 6.10
N ARG A 250 -9.19 2.96 6.00
CA ARG A 250 -9.93 4.15 6.44
C ARG A 250 -10.74 4.83 5.32
N ARG A 251 -10.87 4.18 4.15
CA ARG A 251 -11.56 4.74 2.97
C ARG A 251 -13.05 5.06 3.17
N GLY A 252 -13.69 4.48 4.18
CA GLY A 252 -15.06 4.81 4.57
C GLY A 252 -15.17 6.09 5.40
N ASN A 253 -14.06 6.70 5.77
CA ASN A 253 -14.01 7.90 6.61
C ASN A 253 -13.30 9.04 5.87
N ASP A 254 -14.05 10.03 5.37
CA ASP A 254 -13.50 11.18 4.66
C ASP A 254 -12.60 12.05 5.53
N GLN A 255 -12.88 12.17 6.83
CA GLN A 255 -12.06 12.95 7.75
C GLN A 255 -10.61 12.45 7.79
N VAL A 256 -10.42 11.12 7.75
CA VAL A 256 -9.08 10.52 7.66
C VAL A 256 -8.50 10.66 6.25
N MET A 257 -9.30 10.37 5.22
CA MET A 257 -8.80 10.29 3.84
C MET A 257 -8.42 11.65 3.25
N VAL A 258 -9.15 12.73 3.59
CA VAL A 258 -8.77 14.10 3.19
C VAL A 258 -7.45 14.50 3.82
N ARG A 259 -7.23 14.16 5.09
CA ARG A 259 -5.95 14.35 5.79
C ARG A 259 -4.82 13.48 5.24
N GLY A 260 -5.17 12.36 4.59
CA GLY A 260 -4.25 11.48 3.87
C GLY A 260 -3.96 11.89 2.44
N THR A 261 -4.67 12.88 1.90
CA THR A 261 -4.50 13.30 0.51
C THR A 261 -3.19 14.08 0.35
N PHE A 262 -2.35 13.66 -0.60
CA PHE A 262 -0.97 14.11 -0.77
C PHE A 262 -0.08 13.91 0.48
N ALA A 263 -0.42 12.94 1.34
CA ALA A 263 0.34 12.62 2.55
C ALA A 263 1.50 11.62 2.31
N ASN A 264 1.82 11.31 1.05
CA ASN A 264 2.92 10.40 0.72
C ASN A 264 4.27 11.03 1.08
N ILE A 265 5.10 10.31 1.83
CA ILE A 265 6.42 10.77 2.28
C ILE A 265 7.43 10.99 1.14
N ARG A 266 7.16 10.45 -0.05
CA ARG A 266 7.98 10.59 -1.27
C ARG A 266 7.43 11.63 -2.25
N LEU A 267 6.39 12.37 -1.86
CA LEU A 267 5.84 13.44 -2.69
C LEU A 267 6.93 14.50 -2.96
N THR A 268 7.14 14.87 -4.21
CA THR A 268 8.09 15.93 -4.60
C THR A 268 7.34 17.13 -5.15
N ASN A 269 7.37 18.24 -4.41
CA ASN A 269 6.66 19.47 -4.78
C ASN A 269 7.66 20.55 -5.23
N LYS A 270 7.50 21.04 -6.47
CA LYS A 270 8.38 22.06 -7.06
C LYS A 270 8.29 23.40 -6.32
N LEU A 271 7.20 23.69 -5.60
CA LEU A 271 7.08 24.88 -4.74
C LEU A 271 8.06 24.85 -3.55
N LEU A 272 8.65 23.70 -3.24
CA LEU A 272 9.64 23.52 -2.17
C LEU A 272 11.05 23.26 -2.71
N ASN A 273 11.37 23.72 -3.93
CA ASN A 273 12.68 23.55 -4.56
C ASN A 273 13.16 22.08 -4.59
N GLY A 274 12.23 21.12 -4.76
CA GLY A 274 12.54 19.69 -4.82
C GLY A 274 12.64 18.98 -3.47
N GLU A 275 12.30 19.64 -2.34
CA GLU A 275 12.16 18.97 -1.05
C GLU A 275 11.16 17.81 -1.15
N VAL A 276 11.56 16.64 -0.68
CA VAL A 276 10.74 15.42 -0.66
C VAL A 276 9.95 15.37 0.65
N GLY A 277 8.63 15.25 0.54
CA GLY A 277 7.73 15.10 1.68
C GLY A 277 6.32 15.62 1.42
N PRO A 278 5.37 15.33 2.33
CA PRO A 278 3.96 15.66 2.17
C PRO A 278 3.65 17.12 2.56
N LYS A 279 4.40 18.07 1.96
CA LYS A 279 4.37 19.49 2.32
C LYS A 279 4.17 20.40 1.12
N THR A 280 3.75 21.63 1.42
CA THR A 280 3.69 22.73 0.46
C THR A 280 3.95 24.07 1.15
N VAL A 281 4.01 25.15 0.37
CA VAL A 281 4.09 26.52 0.87
C VAL A 281 2.71 27.16 0.78
N HIS A 282 2.22 27.69 1.89
CA HIS A 282 1.06 28.59 1.87
C HIS A 282 1.52 29.97 1.38
N ILE A 283 1.22 30.28 0.11
CA ILE A 283 1.77 31.43 -0.62
C ILE A 283 1.53 32.77 0.11
N PRO A 284 0.34 33.07 0.64
CA PRO A 284 0.10 34.35 1.32
C PRO A 284 0.99 34.58 2.55
N SER A 285 1.31 33.52 3.31
CA SER A 285 2.12 33.65 4.54
C SER A 285 3.59 33.24 4.37
N GLY A 286 3.93 32.54 3.28
CA GLY A 286 5.26 31.95 3.06
C GLY A 286 5.57 30.74 3.96
N GLU A 287 4.62 30.25 4.76
CA GLU A 287 4.86 29.15 5.69
C GLU A 287 4.87 27.79 4.99
N LYS A 288 5.81 26.93 5.38
CA LYS A 288 5.83 25.52 4.98
C LYS A 288 4.90 24.71 5.88
N LEU A 289 3.89 24.08 5.29
CA LEU A 289 2.85 23.32 6.01
C LEU A 289 2.67 21.94 5.39
N THR A 290 1.96 21.05 6.09
CA THR A 290 1.41 19.86 5.42
C THR A 290 0.42 20.29 4.34
N VAL A 291 0.24 19.47 3.31
CA VAL A 291 -0.70 19.80 2.22
C VAL A 291 -2.13 20.01 2.75
N TYR A 292 -2.54 19.18 3.71
CA TYR A 292 -3.85 19.32 4.36
C TYR A 292 -3.99 20.67 5.09
N ASP A 293 -3.02 21.04 5.93
CA ASP A 293 -3.10 22.28 6.72
C ASP A 293 -3.08 23.52 5.82
N ALA A 294 -2.26 23.52 4.76
CA ALA A 294 -2.26 24.60 3.77
C ALA A 294 -3.61 24.72 3.05
N ALA A 295 -4.19 23.59 2.63
CA ALA A 295 -5.49 23.57 1.97
C ALA A 295 -6.62 24.09 2.88
N MET A 296 -6.60 23.72 4.17
CA MET A 296 -7.58 24.23 5.14
C MET A 296 -7.45 25.74 5.33
N ARG A 297 -6.24 26.30 5.38
CA ARG A 297 -6.05 27.77 5.44
C ARG A 297 -6.62 28.49 4.22
N TYR A 298 -6.37 27.99 3.02
CA TYR A 298 -6.96 28.56 1.80
C TYR A 298 -8.50 28.47 1.83
N LYS A 299 -9.03 27.32 2.28
CA LYS A 299 -10.48 27.09 2.41
C LYS A 299 -11.12 28.06 3.41
N GLU A 300 -10.53 28.23 4.58
CA GLU A 300 -10.98 29.19 5.61
C GLU A 300 -10.94 30.64 5.10
N ALA A 301 -9.95 30.99 4.28
CA ALA A 301 -9.82 32.30 3.65
C ALA A 301 -10.70 32.49 2.40
N ASN A 302 -11.53 31.51 2.02
CA ASN A 302 -12.30 31.50 0.77
C ASN A 302 -11.45 31.71 -0.49
N GLN A 303 -10.22 31.19 -0.49
CA GLN A 303 -9.29 31.29 -1.60
C GLN A 303 -9.29 30.01 -2.42
N ASP A 304 -9.52 30.13 -3.72
CA ASP A 304 -9.48 29.00 -4.63
C ASP A 304 -8.06 28.48 -4.81
N THR A 305 -7.93 27.17 -4.98
CA THR A 305 -6.65 26.53 -5.21
C THR A 305 -6.69 25.58 -6.39
N ILE A 306 -5.59 25.51 -7.12
CA ILE A 306 -5.37 24.55 -8.20
C ILE A 306 -4.10 23.73 -7.99
N ILE A 307 -3.98 22.64 -8.73
CA ILE A 307 -2.79 21.80 -8.80
C ILE A 307 -2.25 21.88 -10.21
N LEU A 308 -0.95 22.16 -10.34
CA LEU A 308 -0.23 22.08 -11.61
C LEU A 308 0.57 20.79 -11.63
N ALA A 309 0.49 20.03 -12.71
CA ALA A 309 1.19 18.76 -12.85
C ALA A 309 1.71 18.56 -14.28
N GLY A 310 2.75 17.75 -14.40
CA GLY A 310 3.30 17.34 -15.69
C GLY A 310 2.54 16.18 -16.31
N ALA A 311 3.22 15.46 -17.21
CA ALA A 311 2.70 14.29 -17.89
C ALA A 311 2.37 13.14 -16.92
N ASP A 312 1.43 12.27 -17.32
CA ASP A 312 1.08 11.04 -16.60
C ASP A 312 0.63 11.24 -15.14
N TYR A 313 0.02 12.40 -14.85
CA TYR A 313 -0.60 12.69 -13.56
C TYR A 313 -1.78 11.74 -13.30
N GLY A 314 -1.75 11.06 -12.15
CA GLY A 314 -2.77 10.10 -11.73
C GLY A 314 -2.61 8.69 -12.28
N THR A 315 -1.42 8.31 -12.77
CA THR A 315 -1.17 6.92 -13.18
C THR A 315 -1.20 5.93 -12.00
N GLY A 316 -1.50 4.66 -12.26
CA GLY A 316 -1.40 3.60 -11.25
C GLY A 316 -2.73 2.99 -10.81
N SER A 317 -3.08 3.11 -9.53
CA SER A 317 -4.26 2.45 -8.93
C SER A 317 -5.57 3.20 -9.25
N SER A 318 -6.69 2.48 -9.40
CA SER A 318 -8.02 3.00 -9.77
C SER A 318 -8.77 3.70 -8.62
N ARG A 319 -8.07 4.27 -7.65
CA ARG A 319 -8.66 4.70 -6.37
C ARG A 319 -9.31 6.07 -6.53
N ASP A 320 -10.63 6.11 -6.42
CA ASP A 320 -11.41 7.34 -6.51
C ASP A 320 -11.06 8.39 -5.42
N TRP A 321 -10.47 7.98 -4.30
CA TRP A 321 -9.93 8.88 -3.28
C TRP A 321 -8.82 9.80 -3.81
N ALA A 322 -8.14 9.43 -4.90
CA ALA A 322 -7.23 10.34 -5.60
C ALA A 322 -7.96 11.50 -6.31
N ALA A 323 -9.30 11.46 -6.41
CA ALA A 323 -10.14 12.56 -6.89
C ALA A 323 -10.99 13.17 -5.76
N LYS A 324 -11.63 12.34 -4.91
CA LYS A 324 -12.43 12.79 -3.76
C LYS A 324 -11.59 13.58 -2.75
N GLY A 325 -10.35 13.14 -2.50
CA GLY A 325 -9.41 13.83 -1.62
C GLY A 325 -9.15 15.26 -2.08
N PRO A 326 -8.61 15.48 -3.29
CA PRO A 326 -8.42 16.83 -3.84
C PRO A 326 -9.70 17.66 -3.88
N LEU A 327 -10.84 17.07 -4.25
CA LEU A 327 -12.14 17.77 -4.24
C LEU A 327 -12.48 18.35 -2.86
N LEU A 328 -12.22 17.60 -1.79
CA LEU A 328 -12.52 18.02 -0.41
C LEU A 328 -11.47 18.97 0.19
N LEU A 329 -10.23 18.94 -0.33
CA LEU A 329 -9.16 19.89 0.00
C LEU A 329 -9.39 21.27 -0.64
N VAL A 330 -9.79 21.30 -1.90
CA VAL A 330 -10.00 22.54 -2.65
C VAL A 330 -11.30 23.20 -2.14
N SER A 331 -11.31 24.54 -2.08
CA SER A 331 -12.52 25.27 -1.70
C SER A 331 -13.65 24.98 -2.69
N SER A 332 -14.63 24.18 -2.27
CA SER A 332 -15.93 24.02 -2.92
C SER A 332 -17.00 24.69 -2.06
N HIS A 333 -16.88 25.99 -1.81
CA HIS A 333 -18.02 26.73 -1.25
C HIS A 333 -19.03 27.00 -2.37
N LEU A 334 -20.05 26.13 -2.42
CA LEU A 334 -21.37 26.46 -2.97
C LEU A 334 -22.08 27.39 -1.97
N THR A 335 -21.53 28.57 -1.73
CA THR A 335 -22.26 29.64 -1.06
C THR A 335 -22.96 30.46 -2.13
N LYS A 336 -24.29 30.54 -1.99
CA LYS A 336 -25.19 31.38 -2.79
C LYS A 336 -24.68 32.82 -2.91
#